data_AF-A0A9D8WWH0-F1
#
_entry.id   AF-A0A9D8WWH0-F1
#
_cell.length_a   1.000
_cell.length_b   1.000
_cell.length_c   1.000
_cell.angle_alpha   90.00
_cell.angle_beta   90.00
_cell.angle_gamma   90.00
#
_symmetry.space_group_name_H-M   'P 1'
#
loop_
_entity.id
_entity.type
_entity.pdbx_description
1 polymer ?
#
loop_
_entity_poly.entity_id
_entity_poly.type
_entity_poly.pdbx_seq_one_letter_code
_entity_poly.pdbx_strand_id
1 'polypeptide(L)'
;MYASVWKRFFAFLIDAAVFAVIFWILSQMLSGATVPLVLLVIIWLYYALLESSPLQASLGKIIMNIKVVDRRGRRLTFWQATERILSKLITNITFYFGFFIAAFDKKKRTLHDRVSHSAVIVKNADFNPDLDEEEEAEEASLTLITVVSILLALAFVTMLLGLVALPQYQRTERHIQLSRVLTSLGQAARQQQKDASLPGADPREWQGEYNGCKKINPQKLCCQGYELVLEPGGVTAQARSNGMDILYSLYYSFDGGPVTCQSDTAPGRELCASFTGAK
;
A
#
# COMPACT_ATOMS: atom_id res chain seq x y z
N MET A 1 -20.95 33.72 -10.09
CA MET A 1 -22.01 33.02 -9.34
C MET A 1 -21.44 31.96 -8.39
N TYR A 2 -20.68 31.00 -8.91
CA TYR A 2 -20.02 29.95 -8.12
C TYR A 2 -18.79 30.41 -7.33
N ALA A 3 -18.58 29.81 -6.16
CA ALA A 3 -17.40 30.07 -5.33
C ALA A 3 -16.11 29.57 -6.01
N SER A 4 -15.11 30.44 -6.14
CA SER A 4 -13.79 30.09 -6.67
C SER A 4 -13.11 28.97 -5.86
N VAL A 5 -12.36 28.09 -6.52
CA VAL A 5 -11.60 26.99 -5.89
C VAL A 5 -10.73 27.49 -4.74
N TRP A 6 -10.05 28.63 -4.91
CA TRP A 6 -9.25 29.28 -3.86
C TRP A 6 -10.04 29.61 -2.60
N LYS A 7 -11.26 30.14 -2.72
CA LYS A 7 -12.11 30.42 -1.55
C LYS A 7 -12.53 29.13 -0.82
N ARG A 8 -12.74 28.05 -1.56
CA ARG A 8 -13.04 26.73 -0.99
C ARG A 8 -11.80 26.13 -0.29
N PHE A 9 -10.62 26.30 -0.88
CA PHE A 9 -9.34 25.87 -0.31
C PHE A 9 -9.02 26.58 1.01
N PHE A 10 -9.15 27.92 1.05
CA PHE A 10 -8.95 28.68 2.28
C PHE A 10 -10.01 28.38 3.34
N ALA A 11 -11.28 28.19 2.95
CA ALA A 11 -12.31 27.73 3.87
C ALA A 11 -11.94 26.37 4.49
N PHE A 12 -11.46 25.43 3.69
CA PHE A 12 -10.97 24.14 4.16
C PHE A 12 -9.76 24.28 5.10
N LEU A 13 -8.81 25.17 4.81
CA LEU A 13 -7.64 25.40 5.65
C LEU A 13 -8.04 25.93 7.04
N ILE A 14 -9.02 26.83 7.09
CA ILE A 14 -9.56 27.36 8.35
C ILE A 14 -10.25 26.24 9.14
N ASP A 15 -11.14 25.48 8.49
CA ASP A 15 -11.81 24.35 9.15
C ASP A 15 -10.78 23.29 9.62
N ALA A 16 -9.72 23.04 8.84
CA ALA A 16 -8.63 22.12 9.19
C ALA A 16 -7.83 22.60 10.40
N ALA A 17 -7.54 23.89 10.51
CA ALA A 17 -6.88 24.46 11.69
C ALA A 17 -7.73 24.28 12.96
N VAL A 18 -9.06 24.49 12.86
CA VAL A 18 -9.99 24.23 13.97
C VAL A 18 -9.94 22.76 14.38
N PHE A 19 -10.01 21.83 13.43
CA PHE A 19 -9.93 20.40 13.75
C PHE A 19 -8.56 19.95 14.24
N ALA A 20 -7.47 20.58 13.80
CA ALA A 20 -6.12 20.29 14.30
C ALA A 20 -5.98 20.65 15.78
N VAL A 21 -6.54 21.80 16.20
CA VAL A 21 -6.59 22.18 17.62
C VAL A 21 -7.44 21.21 18.43
N ILE A 22 -8.62 20.82 17.92
CA ILE A 22 -9.49 19.84 18.59
C ILE A 22 -8.78 18.49 18.72
N PHE A 23 -8.14 18.01 17.66
CA PHE A 23 -7.37 16.76 17.68
C PHE A 23 -6.23 16.83 18.69
N TRP A 24 -5.48 17.93 18.72
CA TRP A 24 -4.41 18.14 19.69
C TRP A 24 -4.95 18.04 21.13
N ILE A 25 -6.05 18.73 21.46
CA ILE A 25 -6.69 18.65 22.78
C ILE A 25 -7.17 17.22 23.09
N LEU A 26 -7.89 16.58 22.17
CA LEU A 26 -8.40 15.22 22.37
C LEU A 26 -7.27 14.21 22.58
N SER A 27 -6.13 14.39 21.90
CA SER A 27 -4.95 13.53 22.06
C SER A 27 -4.30 13.64 23.45
N GLN A 28 -4.53 14.73 24.18
CA GLN A 28 -4.08 14.86 25.57
C GLN A 28 -4.98 14.11 26.56
N MET A 29 -6.24 13.84 26.20
CA MET A 29 -7.26 13.30 27.10
C MET A 29 -7.60 11.82 26.81
N LEU A 30 -7.48 11.38 25.55
CA LEU A 30 -7.79 10.02 25.11
C LEU A 30 -6.56 9.38 24.45
N SER A 31 -6.44 8.06 24.53
CA SER A 31 -5.30 7.31 23.96
C SER A 31 -5.74 6.26 22.93
N GLY A 32 -4.81 5.93 22.03
CA GLY A 32 -4.98 4.88 21.03
C GLY A 32 -6.03 5.17 19.95
N ALA A 33 -6.74 4.13 19.50
CA ALA A 33 -7.67 4.20 18.37
C ALA A 33 -8.97 4.98 18.66
N THR A 34 -9.20 5.43 19.90
CA THR A 34 -10.42 6.16 20.28
C THR A 34 -10.43 7.60 19.74
N VAL A 35 -9.28 8.27 19.71
CA VAL A 35 -9.12 9.65 19.24
C VAL A 35 -9.62 9.85 17.80
N PRO A 36 -9.16 9.08 16.79
CA PRO A 36 -9.61 9.26 15.41
C PRO A 36 -11.09 8.92 15.20
N LEU A 37 -11.64 7.95 15.94
CA LEU A 37 -13.06 7.59 15.88
C LEU A 37 -13.96 8.73 16.40
N VAL A 38 -13.60 9.30 17.55
CA VAL A 38 -14.31 10.45 18.14
C VAL A 38 -14.21 11.66 17.21
N LEU A 39 -13.02 11.93 16.67
CA LEU A 39 -12.83 13.04 15.73
C LEU A 39 -13.68 12.88 14.46
N LEU A 40 -13.79 11.66 13.92
CA LEU A 40 -14.61 11.37 12.73
C LEU A 40 -16.09 11.72 12.98
N VAL A 41 -16.62 11.34 14.14
CA VAL A 41 -18.01 11.67 14.53
C VAL A 41 -18.19 13.18 14.69
N ILE A 42 -17.23 13.87 15.33
CA ILE A 42 -17.27 15.33 15.49
C ILE A 42 -17.25 16.04 14.13
N ILE A 43 -16.37 15.63 13.22
CA ILE A 43 -16.28 16.20 11.86
C ILE A 43 -17.60 16.00 11.12
N TRP A 44 -18.16 14.79 11.16
CA TRP A 44 -19.42 14.48 10.51
C TRP A 44 -20.56 15.37 11.04
N LEU A 45 -20.72 15.44 12.37
CA LEU A 45 -21.76 16.28 12.99
C LEU A 45 -21.56 17.77 12.70
N TYR A 46 -20.33 18.27 12.76
CA TYR A 46 -19.99 19.66 12.46
C TYR A 46 -20.49 20.07 11.07
N TYR A 47 -20.12 19.32 10.04
CA TYR A 47 -20.52 19.63 8.67
C TYR A 47 -22.01 19.36 8.44
N ALA A 48 -22.55 18.24 8.94
CA ALA A 48 -23.95 17.88 8.71
C ALA A 48 -24.90 18.91 9.36
N LEU A 49 -24.62 19.34 10.58
CA LEU A 49 -25.42 20.33 11.28
C LEU A 49 -25.25 21.73 10.69
N LEU A 50 -24.02 22.20 10.46
CA LEU A 50 -23.79 23.57 9.98
C LEU A 50 -24.26 23.77 8.53
N GLU A 51 -23.99 22.81 7.64
CA GLU A 51 -24.41 22.91 6.23
C GLU A 51 -25.94 22.74 6.06
N SER A 52 -26.61 22.01 6.96
CA SER A 52 -28.08 21.89 6.95
C SER A 52 -28.80 22.96 7.80
N SER A 53 -28.06 23.76 8.58
CA SER A 53 -28.61 24.87 9.37
C SER A 53 -28.91 26.11 8.50
N PRO A 54 -29.60 27.14 9.05
CA PRO A 54 -29.79 28.42 8.34
C PRO A 54 -28.49 29.11 7.90
N LEU A 55 -27.34 28.74 8.49
CA LEU A 55 -26.04 29.26 8.09
C LEU A 55 -25.60 28.74 6.72
N GLN A 56 -26.06 27.53 6.32
CA GLN A 56 -25.71 26.89 5.04
C GLN A 56 -24.20 26.80 4.78
N ALA A 57 -23.37 26.83 5.83
CA ALA A 57 -21.94 27.00 5.70
C ALA A 57 -21.23 26.56 6.98
N SER A 58 -20.04 25.94 6.86
CA SER A 58 -19.10 25.74 7.97
C SER A 58 -18.44 27.05 8.38
N LEU A 59 -17.76 27.10 9.52
CA LEU A 59 -17.09 28.32 10.00
C LEU A 59 -16.11 28.87 8.96
N GLY A 60 -15.26 28.02 8.36
CA GLY A 60 -14.35 28.44 7.29
C GLY A 60 -15.10 29.01 6.07
N LYS A 61 -16.24 28.42 5.70
CA LYS A 61 -17.06 28.90 4.58
C LYS A 61 -17.77 30.22 4.89
N ILE A 62 -18.23 30.42 6.13
CA ILE A 62 -18.81 31.68 6.59
C ILE A 62 -17.78 32.80 6.47
N ILE A 63 -16.55 32.57 6.94
CA ILE A 63 -15.45 33.54 6.85
C ILE A 63 -15.12 33.88 5.39
N MET A 64 -15.15 32.88 4.51
CA MET A 64 -14.91 33.06 3.06
C MET A 64 -16.14 33.61 2.30
N ASN A 65 -17.24 33.89 3.00
CA ASN A 65 -18.50 34.41 2.48
C ASN A 65 -19.12 33.55 1.37
N ILE A 66 -19.06 32.22 1.56
CA ILE A 66 -19.61 31.21 0.66
C ILE A 66 -20.62 30.34 1.39
N LYS A 67 -21.66 29.89 0.68
CA LYS A 67 -22.74 29.05 1.21
C LYS A 67 -22.99 27.85 0.33
N VAL A 68 -23.51 26.78 0.91
CA VAL A 68 -23.88 25.54 0.22
C VAL A 68 -25.40 25.50 0.07
N VAL A 69 -25.84 25.27 -1.16
CA VAL A 69 -27.26 25.22 -1.51
C VAL A 69 -27.59 23.97 -2.32
N ASP A 70 -28.83 23.54 -2.25
CA ASP A 70 -29.46 22.55 -3.14
C ASP A 70 -29.60 23.12 -4.56
N ARG A 71 -29.93 22.27 -5.55
CA ARG A 71 -30.12 22.66 -6.98
C ARG A 71 -31.11 23.80 -7.20
N ARG A 72 -32.03 24.02 -6.27
CA ARG A 72 -33.02 25.11 -6.30
C ARG A 72 -32.61 26.33 -5.49
N GLY A 73 -31.34 26.46 -5.09
CA GLY A 73 -30.85 27.54 -4.24
C GLY A 73 -31.32 27.46 -2.78
N ARG A 74 -31.96 26.34 -2.40
CA ARG A 74 -32.53 26.13 -1.06
C ARG A 74 -31.51 25.55 -0.08
N ARG A 75 -31.86 25.55 1.20
CA ARG A 75 -31.09 24.90 2.26
C ARG A 75 -31.04 23.39 2.05
N LEU A 76 -29.88 22.81 2.33
CA LEU A 76 -29.71 21.35 2.38
C LEU A 76 -30.53 20.74 3.51
N THR A 77 -31.06 19.56 3.26
CA THR A 77 -31.56 18.69 4.34
C THR A 77 -30.39 18.03 5.07
N PHE A 78 -30.62 17.58 6.31
CA PHE A 78 -29.60 16.89 7.10
C PHE A 78 -29.09 15.61 6.38
N TRP A 79 -29.98 14.93 5.67
CA TRP A 79 -29.64 13.73 4.90
C TRP A 79 -28.74 14.05 3.70
N GLN A 80 -29.09 15.06 2.90
CA GLN A 80 -28.25 15.53 1.79
C GLN A 80 -26.86 16.00 2.27
N ALA A 81 -26.79 16.68 3.43
CA ALA A 81 -25.52 17.08 4.02
C ALA A 81 -24.66 15.87 4.46
N THR A 82 -25.30 14.79 4.94
CA THR A 82 -24.63 13.53 5.29
C THR A 82 -24.11 12.80 4.05
N GLU A 83 -24.92 12.67 3.00
CA GLU A 83 -24.51 12.08 1.72
C GLU A 83 -23.32 12.81 1.11
N ARG A 84 -23.30 14.14 1.21
CA ARG A 84 -22.17 15.00 0.80
C ARG A 84 -20.88 14.68 1.55
N ILE A 85 -20.96 14.41 2.86
CA ILE A 85 -19.78 14.06 3.69
C ILE A 85 -19.28 12.65 3.37
N LEU A 86 -20.18 11.68 3.21
CA LEU A 86 -19.82 10.32 2.80
C LEU A 86 -19.15 10.31 1.43
N SER A 87 -19.66 11.11 0.49
CA SER A 87 -19.07 11.28 -0.83
C SER A 87 -17.68 11.93 -0.77
N LYS A 88 -17.45 12.86 0.17
CA LYS A 88 -16.09 13.40 0.45
C LYS A 88 -15.15 12.33 0.98
N LEU A 89 -15.62 11.40 1.82
CA LEU A 89 -14.78 10.32 2.35
C LEU A 89 -14.29 9.40 1.22
N ILE A 90 -15.17 9.03 0.29
CA ILE A 90 -14.83 8.25 -0.90
C ILE A 90 -13.83 9.02 -1.80
N THR A 91 -14.06 10.32 -1.99
CA THR A 91 -13.16 11.16 -2.81
C THR A 91 -11.79 11.34 -2.16
N ASN A 92 -11.71 11.43 -0.82
CA ASN A 92 -10.44 11.56 -0.08
C ASN A 92 -9.59 10.29 -0.16
N ILE A 93 -10.22 9.11 -0.18
CA ILE A 93 -9.51 7.82 -0.42
C ILE A 93 -8.85 7.81 -1.81
N THR A 94 -9.42 8.55 -2.77
CA THR A 94 -8.87 8.69 -4.14
C THR A 94 -7.80 9.80 -4.23
N PHE A 95 -7.01 10.02 -3.17
CA PHE A 95 -5.81 10.88 -3.19
C PHE A 95 -6.05 12.38 -3.51
N TYR A 96 -7.18 12.95 -3.07
CA TYR A 96 -7.54 14.36 -3.34
C TYR A 96 -7.66 14.73 -4.83
N PHE A 97 -7.67 13.76 -5.76
CA PHE A 97 -7.83 14.01 -7.20
C PHE A 97 -9.12 14.78 -7.53
N GLY A 98 -10.16 14.66 -6.70
CA GLY A 98 -11.40 15.41 -6.87
C GLY A 98 -11.26 16.94 -6.79
N PHE A 99 -10.18 17.47 -6.20
CA PHE A 99 -9.90 18.91 -6.21
C PHE A 99 -9.30 19.38 -7.55
N PHE A 100 -8.55 18.53 -8.25
CA PHE A 100 -8.03 18.86 -9.58
C PHE A 100 -9.16 18.97 -10.60
N ILE A 101 -10.16 18.10 -10.52
CA ILE A 101 -11.36 18.17 -11.39
C ILE A 101 -12.07 19.52 -11.20
N ALA A 102 -12.23 20.00 -9.97
CA ALA A 102 -12.85 21.30 -9.69
C ALA A 102 -12.05 22.50 -10.21
N ALA A 103 -10.75 22.35 -10.48
CA ALA A 103 -9.91 23.42 -11.05
C ALA A 103 -10.11 23.60 -12.57
N PHE A 104 -10.44 22.52 -13.28
CA PHE A 104 -10.73 22.54 -14.72
C PHE A 104 -12.24 22.64 -15.03
N ASP A 105 -13.08 22.56 -14.01
CA ASP A 105 -14.54 22.63 -14.13
C ASP A 105 -15.05 24.08 -14.20
N LYS A 106 -15.90 24.38 -15.20
CA LYS A 106 -16.44 25.74 -15.42
C LYS A 106 -17.26 26.23 -14.22
N LYS A 107 -17.98 25.33 -13.55
CA LYS A 107 -18.77 25.62 -12.33
C LYS A 107 -18.01 25.40 -11.02
N LYS A 108 -16.75 24.97 -11.11
CA LYS A 108 -15.86 24.69 -9.97
C LYS A 108 -16.48 23.71 -8.96
N ARG A 109 -17.31 22.77 -9.44
CA ARG A 109 -17.99 21.74 -8.63
C ARG A 109 -17.03 20.58 -8.42
N THR A 110 -16.98 20.07 -7.20
CA THR A 110 -16.20 18.87 -6.86
C THR A 110 -17.00 17.60 -7.16
N LEU A 111 -16.35 16.44 -7.19
CA LEU A 111 -17.03 15.17 -7.44
C LEU A 111 -18.12 14.86 -6.40
N HIS A 112 -17.89 15.22 -5.14
CA HIS A 112 -18.87 15.10 -4.07
C HIS A 112 -20.02 16.13 -4.15
N ASP A 113 -19.81 17.29 -4.77
CA ASP A 113 -20.87 18.26 -5.04
C ASP A 113 -21.88 17.70 -6.05
N ARG A 114 -21.39 16.99 -7.08
CA ARG A 114 -22.21 16.33 -8.09
C ARG A 114 -23.06 15.20 -7.51
N VAL A 115 -22.44 14.34 -6.69
CA VAL A 115 -23.12 13.19 -6.06
C VAL A 115 -24.20 13.64 -5.06
N SER A 116 -23.96 14.73 -4.33
CA SER A 116 -24.90 15.25 -3.33
C SER A 116 -25.88 16.29 -3.87
N HIS A 117 -25.93 16.49 -5.19
CA HIS A 117 -26.80 17.46 -5.86
C HIS A 117 -26.73 18.86 -5.23
N SER A 118 -25.53 19.29 -4.84
CA SER A 118 -25.37 20.53 -4.08
C SER A 118 -24.24 21.39 -4.61
N ALA A 119 -24.44 22.71 -4.57
CA ALA A 119 -23.54 23.69 -5.13
C ALA A 119 -23.04 24.66 -4.07
N VAL A 120 -21.80 25.12 -4.21
CA VAL A 120 -21.24 26.18 -3.36
C VAL A 120 -21.22 27.49 -4.12
N ILE A 121 -21.98 28.45 -3.63
CA ILE A 121 -22.18 29.76 -4.25
C ILE A 121 -21.68 30.87 -3.34
N VAL A 122 -21.35 32.01 -3.94
CA VAL A 122 -21.08 33.23 -3.16
C VAL A 122 -22.39 33.71 -2.54
N LYS A 123 -22.36 34.16 -1.28
CA LYS A 123 -23.58 34.49 -0.52
C LYS A 123 -24.53 35.47 -1.23
N ASN A 124 -23.98 36.38 -2.03
CA ASN A 124 -24.66 37.48 -2.73
C ASN A 124 -24.78 37.28 -4.25
N ALA A 125 -24.62 36.06 -4.78
CA ALA A 125 -24.79 35.82 -6.21
C ALA A 125 -26.24 35.47 -6.55
N ASP A 126 -26.78 36.03 -7.64
CA ASP A 126 -28.06 35.63 -8.21
C ASP A 126 -27.96 34.19 -8.72
N PHE A 127 -28.81 33.30 -8.21
CA PHE A 127 -28.79 31.89 -8.55
C PHE A 127 -30.00 31.51 -9.42
N ASN A 128 -29.75 31.14 -10.68
CA ASN A 128 -30.78 30.69 -11.62
C ASN A 128 -30.73 29.15 -11.79
N PRO A 129 -31.71 28.40 -11.28
CA PRO A 129 -31.70 26.94 -11.30
C PRO A 129 -31.87 26.31 -12.68
N ASP A 130 -32.60 26.94 -13.60
CA ASP A 130 -33.02 26.30 -14.87
C ASP A 130 -31.83 26.14 -15.84
N LEU A 131 -30.98 27.16 -15.93
CA LEU A 131 -29.72 27.10 -16.69
C LEU A 131 -28.74 26.08 -16.11
N ASP A 132 -28.85 25.83 -14.80
CA ASP A 132 -27.94 24.93 -14.11
C ASP A 132 -28.26 23.46 -14.33
N GLU A 133 -29.54 23.10 -14.52
CA GLU A 133 -29.98 21.73 -14.79
C GLU A 133 -29.58 21.24 -16.19
N GLU A 134 -29.72 22.08 -17.23
CA GLU A 134 -29.36 21.72 -18.62
C GLU A 134 -27.85 21.49 -18.78
N GLU A 135 -27.02 22.41 -18.28
CA GLU A 135 -25.56 22.28 -18.32
C GLU A 135 -25.04 21.13 -17.44
N GLU A 136 -25.74 20.77 -16.36
CA GLU A 136 -25.34 19.66 -15.47
C GLU A 136 -25.56 18.29 -16.11
N ALA A 137 -26.61 18.11 -16.91
CA ALA A 137 -26.83 16.87 -17.66
C ALA A 137 -25.70 16.61 -18.66
N GLU A 138 -25.22 17.66 -19.33
CA GLU A 138 -24.11 17.59 -20.27
C GLU A 138 -22.77 17.30 -19.55
N GLU A 139 -22.44 18.04 -18.48
CA GLU A 139 -21.22 17.84 -17.69
C GLU A 139 -21.17 16.48 -16.99
N ALA A 140 -22.29 15.95 -16.51
CA ALA A 140 -22.34 14.64 -15.84
C ALA A 140 -21.84 13.51 -16.75
N SER A 141 -22.20 13.56 -18.04
CA SER A 141 -21.76 12.56 -19.03
C SER A 141 -20.24 12.63 -19.28
N LEU A 142 -19.70 13.84 -19.45
CA LEU A 142 -18.27 14.10 -19.67
C LEU A 142 -17.42 13.74 -18.44
N THR A 143 -17.94 14.00 -17.25
CA THR A 143 -17.22 13.70 -16.00
C THR A 143 -17.17 12.20 -15.72
N LEU A 144 -18.22 11.46 -16.06
CA LEU A 144 -18.19 9.99 -16.02
C LEU A 144 -17.11 9.44 -16.96
N ILE A 145 -17.06 9.92 -18.20
CA ILE A 145 -16.07 9.48 -19.20
C ILE A 145 -14.65 9.75 -18.72
N THR A 146 -14.38 10.95 -18.20
CA THR A 146 -13.02 11.30 -17.70
C THR A 146 -12.61 10.47 -16.49
N VAL A 147 -13.51 10.23 -15.54
CA VAL A 147 -13.21 9.39 -14.36
C VAL A 147 -12.93 7.94 -14.77
N VAL A 148 -13.75 7.36 -15.65
CA VAL A 148 -13.52 6.00 -16.18
C VAL A 148 -12.20 5.92 -16.93
N SER A 149 -11.86 6.95 -17.71
CA SER A 149 -10.59 7.02 -18.45
C SER A 149 -9.37 7.07 -17.50
N ILE A 150 -9.44 7.85 -16.42
CA ILE A 150 -8.38 7.91 -15.40
C ILE A 150 -8.24 6.57 -14.68
N LEU A 151 -9.34 5.93 -14.29
CA LEU A 151 -9.31 4.62 -13.63
C LEU A 151 -8.70 3.54 -14.52
N LEU A 152 -9.06 3.52 -15.82
CA LEU A 152 -8.46 2.64 -16.81
C LEU A 152 -6.95 2.90 -16.98
N ALA A 153 -6.55 4.18 -17.05
CA ALA A 153 -5.14 4.55 -17.13
C ALA A 153 -4.35 4.10 -15.88
N LEU A 154 -4.91 4.30 -14.68
CA LEU A 154 -4.29 3.83 -13.43
C LEU A 154 -4.17 2.31 -13.39
N ALA A 155 -5.22 1.58 -13.75
CA ALA A 155 -5.20 0.12 -13.84
C ALA A 155 -4.15 -0.38 -14.85
N PHE A 156 -4.02 0.32 -15.98
CA PHE A 156 -3.01 0.01 -16.98
C PHE A 156 -1.59 0.28 -16.46
N VAL A 157 -1.36 1.40 -15.75
CA VAL A 157 -0.07 1.72 -15.15
C VAL A 157 0.31 0.73 -14.06
N THR A 158 -0.63 0.35 -13.18
CA THR A 158 -0.34 -0.64 -12.14
C THR A 158 -0.08 -2.03 -12.74
N MET A 159 -0.80 -2.40 -13.79
CA MET A 159 -0.52 -3.61 -14.56
C MET A 159 0.87 -3.58 -15.19
N LEU A 160 1.27 -2.47 -15.84
CA LEU A 160 2.61 -2.30 -16.41
C LEU A 160 3.70 -2.38 -15.34
N LEU A 161 3.51 -1.68 -14.22
CA LEU A 161 4.44 -1.74 -13.09
C LEU A 161 4.54 -3.16 -12.54
N GLY A 162 3.42 -3.89 -12.43
CA GLY A 162 3.42 -5.30 -12.05
C GLY A 162 4.24 -6.15 -13.02
N LEU A 163 4.02 -6.00 -14.34
CA LEU A 163 4.76 -6.74 -15.37
C LEU A 163 6.27 -6.50 -15.32
N VAL A 164 6.71 -5.29 -14.98
CA VAL A 164 8.13 -4.94 -14.89
C VAL A 164 8.72 -5.27 -13.52
N ALA A 165 8.01 -4.99 -12.43
CA ALA A 165 8.51 -5.11 -11.06
C ALA A 165 8.49 -6.56 -10.54
N LEU A 166 7.49 -7.36 -10.90
CA LEU A 166 7.40 -8.77 -10.46
C LEU A 166 8.62 -9.61 -10.87
N PRO A 167 9.10 -9.61 -12.13
CA PRO A 167 10.27 -10.41 -12.49
C PRO A 167 11.55 -9.92 -11.79
N GLN A 168 11.68 -8.60 -11.56
CA GLN A 168 12.82 -8.02 -10.82
C GLN A 168 12.81 -8.42 -9.34
N TYR A 169 11.64 -8.39 -8.70
CA TYR A 169 11.46 -8.80 -7.31
C TYR A 169 11.81 -10.29 -7.13
N GLN A 170 11.27 -11.16 -7.99
CA GLN A 170 11.54 -12.60 -7.95
C GLN A 170 13.01 -12.94 -8.22
N ARG A 171 13.70 -12.18 -9.07
CA ARG A 171 15.15 -12.36 -9.28
C ARG A 171 15.94 -12.01 -8.03
N THR A 172 15.60 -10.89 -7.38
CA THR A 172 16.28 -10.43 -6.16
C THR A 172 16.11 -11.41 -5.00
N GLU A 173 14.89 -11.93 -4.80
CA GLU A 173 14.61 -12.90 -3.73
C GLU A 173 15.44 -14.18 -3.89
N ARG A 174 15.58 -14.70 -5.12
CA ARG A 174 16.41 -15.89 -5.40
C ARG A 174 17.89 -15.68 -5.03
N HIS A 175 18.44 -14.49 -5.28
CA HIS A 175 19.82 -14.18 -4.89
C HIS A 175 19.99 -14.09 -3.36
N ILE A 176 19.01 -13.51 -2.66
CA ILE A 176 19.02 -13.45 -1.19
C ILE A 176 18.96 -14.86 -0.60
N GLN A 177 18.11 -15.74 -1.13
CA GLN A 177 18.03 -17.13 -0.70
C GLN A 177 19.37 -17.86 -0.89
N LEU A 178 20.01 -17.71 -2.06
CA LEU A 178 21.31 -18.31 -2.35
C LEU A 178 22.39 -17.88 -1.33
N SER A 179 22.47 -16.59 -1.00
CA SER A 179 23.44 -16.11 0.00
C SER A 179 23.22 -16.73 1.39
N ARG A 180 21.96 -16.90 1.81
CA ARG A 180 21.62 -17.54 3.10
C ARG A 180 22.03 -19.00 3.11
N VAL A 181 21.77 -19.74 2.03
CA VAL A 181 22.19 -21.15 1.88
C VAL A 181 23.71 -21.28 1.93
N LEU A 182 24.45 -20.38 1.28
CA LEU A 182 25.92 -20.40 1.32
C LEU A 182 26.46 -20.17 2.74
N THR A 183 25.90 -19.19 3.46
CA THR A 183 26.31 -18.92 4.84
C THR A 183 26.00 -20.07 5.78
N SER A 184 24.83 -20.70 5.64
CA SER A 184 24.43 -21.83 6.49
C SER A 184 25.20 -23.10 6.17
N LEU A 185 25.48 -23.37 4.89
CA LEU A 185 26.32 -24.48 4.44
C LEU A 185 27.72 -24.40 5.05
N GLY A 186 28.37 -23.22 4.95
CA GLY A 186 29.71 -23.02 5.50
C GLY A 186 29.74 -23.13 7.03
N GLN A 187 28.71 -22.61 7.72
CA GLN A 187 28.57 -22.75 9.17
C GLN A 187 28.36 -24.21 9.57
N ALA A 188 27.46 -24.92 8.89
CA ALA A 188 27.13 -26.32 9.17
C ALA A 188 28.34 -27.23 8.95
N ALA A 189 29.10 -27.04 7.87
CA ALA A 189 30.31 -27.81 7.60
C ALA A 189 31.38 -27.61 8.67
N ARG A 190 31.62 -26.36 9.10
CA ARG A 190 32.58 -26.05 10.18
C ARG A 190 32.14 -26.60 11.53
N GLN A 191 30.84 -26.56 11.83
CA GLN A 191 30.30 -27.10 13.06
C GLN A 191 30.42 -28.64 13.08
N GLN A 192 30.04 -29.31 11.99
CA GLN A 192 30.19 -30.76 11.88
C GLN A 192 31.64 -31.23 11.99
N GLN A 193 32.59 -30.46 11.43
CA GLN A 193 34.01 -30.77 11.58
C GLN A 193 34.47 -30.71 13.05
N LYS A 194 33.97 -29.74 13.82
CA LYS A 194 34.23 -29.66 15.27
C LYS A 194 33.57 -30.80 16.02
N ASP A 195 32.31 -31.10 15.72
CA ASP A 195 31.56 -32.14 16.41
C ASP A 195 32.13 -33.53 16.14
N ALA A 196 32.59 -33.80 14.90
CA ALA A 196 33.25 -35.05 14.53
C ALA A 196 34.63 -35.25 15.21
N SER A 197 35.24 -34.18 15.75
CA SER A 197 36.50 -34.27 16.50
C SER A 197 36.30 -34.63 17.98
N LEU A 198 35.05 -34.69 18.46
CA LEU A 198 34.73 -35.06 19.83
C LEU A 198 34.87 -36.58 20.05
N PRO A 199 35.38 -37.01 21.21
CA PRO A 199 35.54 -38.44 21.52
C PRO A 199 34.18 -39.13 21.62
N GLY A 200 33.96 -40.14 20.78
CA GLY A 200 32.72 -40.92 20.73
C GLY A 200 31.68 -40.46 19.69
N ALA A 201 31.96 -39.39 18.94
CA ALA A 201 31.10 -38.93 17.84
C ALA A 201 31.28 -39.80 16.58
N ASP A 202 30.17 -40.14 15.91
CA ASP A 202 30.17 -40.74 14.57
C ASP A 202 30.24 -39.61 13.52
N PRO A 203 31.32 -39.52 12.71
CA PRO A 203 31.47 -38.52 11.66
C PRO A 203 30.43 -38.61 10.54
N ARG A 204 29.70 -39.73 10.45
CA ARG A 204 28.70 -40.01 9.41
C ARG A 204 27.30 -39.54 9.79
N GLU A 205 27.13 -38.98 10.98
CA GLU A 205 25.84 -38.51 11.47
C GLU A 205 25.92 -37.08 12.02
N TRP A 206 24.83 -36.32 11.84
CA TRP A 206 24.67 -35.00 12.45
C TRP A 206 24.51 -35.15 13.98
N GLN A 207 25.51 -34.69 14.73
CA GLN A 207 25.58 -34.84 16.19
C GLN A 207 24.90 -33.68 16.95
N GLY A 208 24.91 -32.46 16.39
CA GLY A 208 24.39 -31.24 17.03
C GLY A 208 23.01 -30.76 16.58
N GLU A 209 22.45 -29.80 17.32
CA GLU A 209 21.26 -29.04 16.92
C GLU A 209 21.67 -27.85 16.03
N TYR A 210 21.13 -27.80 14.82
CA TYR A 210 21.40 -26.75 13.84
C TYR A 210 20.27 -25.72 13.87
N ASN A 211 20.56 -24.51 14.34
CA ASN A 211 19.56 -23.45 14.50
C ASN A 211 18.83 -23.15 13.18
N GLY A 212 17.52 -23.42 13.16
CA GLY A 212 16.66 -23.20 11.99
C GLY A 212 16.56 -24.38 11.01
N CYS A 213 17.18 -25.53 11.32
CA CYS A 213 17.11 -26.76 10.52
C CYS A 213 16.60 -27.94 11.35
N LYS A 214 15.64 -28.69 10.80
CA LYS A 214 15.03 -29.88 11.41
C LYS A 214 15.68 -31.15 10.86
N LYS A 215 16.13 -32.04 11.74
CA LYS A 215 16.68 -33.35 11.35
C LYS A 215 15.58 -34.26 10.77
N ILE A 216 15.77 -34.72 9.54
CA ILE A 216 14.90 -35.71 8.87
C ILE A 216 15.50 -37.10 8.99
N ASN A 217 16.81 -37.23 8.74
CA ASN A 217 17.56 -38.48 8.81
C ASN A 217 18.93 -38.23 9.48
N PRO A 218 19.67 -39.25 9.97
CA PRO A 218 20.99 -39.04 10.56
C PRO A 218 21.97 -38.29 9.66
N GLN A 219 21.78 -38.36 8.34
CA GLN A 219 22.59 -37.68 7.33
C GLN A 219 21.90 -36.47 6.67
N LYS A 220 20.63 -36.18 6.99
CA LYS A 220 19.84 -35.13 6.31
C LYS A 220 19.16 -34.16 7.28
N LEU A 221 19.41 -32.88 7.07
CA LEU A 221 18.74 -31.76 7.75
C LEU A 221 17.86 -31.00 6.75
N CYS A 222 16.67 -30.58 7.17
CA CYS A 222 15.78 -29.74 6.39
C CYS A 222 15.73 -28.34 7.00
N CYS A 223 16.24 -27.36 6.27
CA CYS A 223 16.29 -25.96 6.65
C CYS A 223 15.18 -25.20 5.91
N GLN A 224 14.97 -23.93 6.25
CA GLN A 224 13.96 -23.09 5.60
C GLN A 224 14.21 -22.94 4.09
N GLY A 225 13.59 -23.82 3.28
CA GLY A 225 13.63 -23.80 1.80
C GLY A 225 14.69 -24.67 1.12
N TYR A 226 15.52 -25.43 1.86
CA TYR A 226 16.56 -26.30 1.29
C TYR A 226 16.95 -27.45 2.25
N GLU A 227 17.51 -28.51 1.70
CA GLU A 227 17.99 -29.69 2.43
C GLU A 227 19.52 -29.69 2.49
N LEU A 228 20.10 -29.98 3.67
CA LEU A 228 21.52 -30.26 3.83
C LEU A 228 21.72 -31.76 3.94
N VAL A 229 22.62 -32.29 3.12
CA VAL A 229 23.01 -33.70 3.09
C VAL A 229 24.48 -33.80 3.47
N LEU A 230 24.77 -34.68 4.41
CA LEU A 230 26.14 -34.96 4.83
C LEU A 230 26.76 -35.97 3.85
N GLU A 231 27.91 -35.63 3.27
CA GLU A 231 28.65 -36.49 2.35
C GLU A 231 30.05 -36.82 2.91
N PRO A 232 30.66 -37.94 2.48
CA PRO A 232 32.04 -38.26 2.87
C PRO A 232 32.99 -37.13 2.45
N GLY A 233 33.51 -36.37 3.41
CA GLY A 233 34.47 -35.28 3.18
C GLY A 233 33.86 -33.87 3.00
N GLY A 234 32.55 -33.70 3.14
CA GLY A 234 31.93 -32.38 3.06
C GLY A 234 30.42 -32.34 3.32
N VAL A 235 29.81 -31.19 3.05
CA VAL A 235 28.36 -30.97 3.16
C VAL A 235 27.81 -30.48 1.83
N THR A 236 26.68 -31.06 1.42
CA THR A 236 25.95 -30.68 0.20
C THR A 236 24.64 -29.99 0.59
N ALA A 237 24.38 -28.77 0.12
CA ALA A 237 23.05 -28.13 0.18
C ALA A 237 22.31 -28.34 -1.14
N GLN A 238 21.08 -28.84 -1.06
CA GLN A 238 20.18 -29.02 -2.19
C GLN A 238 18.94 -28.14 -1.98
N ALA A 239 18.70 -27.19 -2.88
CA ALA A 239 17.46 -26.41 -2.88
C ALA A 239 16.39 -27.13 -3.70
N ARG A 240 15.19 -27.34 -3.14
CA ARG A 240 14.08 -28.01 -3.82
C ARG A 240 12.95 -27.03 -4.08
N SER A 241 12.43 -27.00 -5.32
CA SER A 241 11.23 -26.22 -5.63
C SER A 241 9.98 -26.93 -5.10
N ASN A 242 8.86 -26.21 -4.91
CA ASN A 242 7.57 -26.71 -4.42
C ASN A 242 6.91 -27.84 -5.29
N GLY A 243 7.66 -28.48 -6.19
CA GLY A 243 7.25 -29.56 -7.09
C GLY A 243 8.27 -30.71 -7.24
N MET A 244 9.09 -31.00 -6.22
CA MET A 244 10.04 -32.13 -6.12
C MET A 244 11.38 -32.04 -6.87
N ASP A 245 11.53 -31.16 -7.86
CA ASP A 245 12.80 -31.03 -8.58
C ASP A 245 13.87 -30.28 -7.78
N ILE A 246 15.11 -30.82 -7.79
CA ILE A 246 16.30 -30.16 -7.24
C ILE A 246 16.68 -29.01 -8.18
N LEU A 247 16.75 -27.79 -7.65
CA LEU A 247 17.08 -26.60 -8.42
C LEU A 247 18.59 -26.53 -8.69
N TYR A 248 19.38 -26.67 -7.62
CA TYR A 248 20.84 -26.67 -7.65
C TYR A 248 21.39 -27.38 -6.40
N SER A 249 22.62 -27.87 -6.51
CA SER A 249 23.40 -28.46 -5.42
C SER A 249 24.70 -27.67 -5.20
N LEU A 250 24.99 -27.37 -3.92
CA LEU A 250 26.20 -26.68 -3.48
C LEU A 250 27.01 -27.61 -2.60
N TYR A 251 28.24 -27.94 -2.96
CA TYR A 251 29.12 -28.79 -2.17
C TYR A 251 30.27 -27.99 -1.56
N TYR A 252 30.50 -28.16 -0.26
CA TYR A 252 31.62 -27.56 0.47
C TYR A 252 32.41 -28.63 1.23
N SER A 253 33.72 -28.68 0.97
CA SER A 253 34.65 -29.64 1.58
C SER A 253 35.08 -29.20 2.98
N PHE A 254 35.29 -30.16 3.87
CA PHE A 254 35.83 -29.90 5.22
C PHE A 254 37.26 -29.36 5.21
N ASP A 255 38.02 -29.59 4.14
CA ASP A 255 39.40 -29.10 4.00
C ASP A 255 39.48 -27.60 3.63
N GLY A 256 38.32 -26.93 3.52
CA GLY A 256 38.25 -25.48 3.30
C GLY A 256 38.40 -25.04 1.84
N GLY A 257 38.10 -25.94 0.88
CA GLY A 257 38.09 -25.62 -0.54
C GLY A 257 36.93 -24.70 -0.98
N PRO A 258 36.97 -24.19 -2.23
CA PRO A 258 35.89 -23.36 -2.78
C PRO A 258 34.57 -24.16 -2.87
N VAL A 259 33.44 -23.50 -2.63
CA VAL A 259 32.10 -24.10 -2.83
C VAL A 259 31.94 -24.44 -4.31
N THR A 260 31.48 -25.64 -4.64
CA THR A 260 31.15 -26.03 -6.02
C THR A 260 29.64 -25.99 -6.23
N CYS A 261 29.18 -25.43 -7.36
CA CYS A 261 27.75 -25.29 -7.69
C CYS A 261 27.42 -26.13 -8.93
N GLN A 262 26.49 -27.06 -8.79
CA GLN A 262 25.96 -27.86 -9.89
C GLN A 262 24.47 -27.58 -10.07
N SER A 263 24.05 -27.29 -11.30
CA SER A 263 22.66 -26.98 -11.64
C SER A 263 21.97 -28.19 -12.25
N ASP A 264 20.84 -28.61 -11.69
CA ASP A 264 20.05 -29.72 -12.23
C ASP A 264 18.89 -29.22 -13.13
N THR A 265 18.51 -27.94 -13.02
CA THR A 265 17.43 -27.32 -13.81
C THR A 265 17.86 -26.00 -14.48
N ALA A 266 17.12 -25.56 -15.50
CA ALA A 266 17.35 -24.28 -16.19
C ALA A 266 17.41 -23.04 -15.26
N PRO A 267 16.49 -22.85 -14.29
CA PRO A 267 16.61 -21.78 -13.30
C PRO A 267 17.85 -21.94 -12.38
N GLY A 268 18.30 -23.16 -12.13
CA GLY A 268 19.55 -23.44 -11.40
C GLY A 268 20.81 -23.03 -12.18
N ARG A 269 20.79 -23.14 -13.51
CA ARG A 269 21.93 -22.76 -14.37
C ARG A 269 22.25 -21.28 -14.26
N GLU A 270 21.24 -20.41 -14.27
CA GLU A 270 21.45 -18.96 -14.09
C GLU A 270 22.07 -18.62 -12.73
N LEU A 271 21.65 -19.33 -11.68
CA LEU A 271 22.15 -19.12 -10.32
C LEU A 271 23.63 -19.54 -10.19
N CYS A 272 23.98 -20.75 -10.66
CA CYS A 272 25.37 -21.21 -10.63
C CYS A 272 26.29 -20.39 -11.57
N ALA A 273 25.79 -19.89 -12.70
CA ALA A 273 26.58 -19.04 -13.61
C ALA A 273 27.03 -17.72 -12.96
N SER A 274 26.18 -17.12 -12.11
CA SER A 274 26.55 -15.91 -11.35
C SER A 274 27.69 -16.16 -10.34
N PHE A 275 27.80 -17.40 -9.85
CA PHE A 275 28.83 -17.81 -8.89
C PHE A 275 30.21 -17.99 -9.57
N THR A 276 30.24 -18.50 -10.79
CA THR A 276 31.49 -18.67 -11.57
C THR A 276 32.13 -17.36 -12.04
N GLY A 277 31.44 -16.22 -11.88
CA GLY A 277 31.93 -14.89 -12.26
C GLY A 277 32.67 -14.11 -11.16
N ALA A 278 32.64 -14.58 -9.91
CA ALA A 278 33.37 -13.97 -8.80
C ALA A 278 34.69 -14.73 -8.56
N LYS A 279 35.72 -14.37 -9.34
CA LYS A 279 37.11 -14.69 -8.99
C LYS A 279 37.67 -13.64 -8.05
#